data_AF-A0A520ZN76-F1
#
_entry.id   AF-A0A520ZN76-F1
#
_cell.length_a   1.000
_cell.length_b   1.000
_cell.length_c   1.000
_cell.angle_alpha   90.00
_cell.angle_beta   90.00
_cell.angle_gamma   90.00
#
_symmetry.space_group_name_H-M   'P 1'
#
loop_
_entity.id
_entity.type
_entity.pdbx_description
1 polymer ?
#
loop_
_entity_poly.entity_id
_entity_poly.type
_entity_poly.pdbx_seq_one_letter_code
_entity_poly.pdbx_strand_id
1 'polypeptide(L)'
;MPSKESKQGANQGTGMPPGPTQMISDTAALQNYGFNAMSGMSVAWVEALSEMGSEVLSFVADRIKEDVRTQHRMLHCNDMGELQEIQSEFVQTAIEQYRVETGKLVEMSRDLVAATGGGNKGN
;
A
#
# COMPACT_ATOMS: atom_id res chain seq x y z
N MET A 1 58.17 53.42 12.13
CA MET A 1 58.19 52.30 11.17
C MET A 1 58.47 51.00 11.93
N PRO A 2 57.89 49.86 11.51
CA PRO A 2 56.88 49.02 12.22
C PRO A 2 57.53 47.83 13.00
N SER A 3 56.86 47.00 13.80
CA SER A 3 55.59 46.29 13.59
C SER A 3 54.96 45.79 14.89
N LYS A 4 53.63 45.86 14.98
CA LYS A 4 52.78 45.22 16.01
C LYS A 4 52.14 43.96 15.44
N GLU A 5 51.92 42.99 16.33
CA GLU A 5 50.99 41.88 16.19
C GLU A 5 49.61 42.32 15.67
N SER A 6 48.97 41.50 14.84
CA SER A 6 47.51 41.35 14.89
C SER A 6 46.97 40.12 14.15
N LYS A 7 46.33 39.27 14.97
CA LYS A 7 44.97 38.74 14.80
C LYS A 7 44.71 37.75 13.66
N GLN A 8 44.67 36.49 14.08
CA GLN A 8 43.53 35.58 13.89
C GLN A 8 42.23 36.35 13.62
N GLY A 9 41.69 36.17 12.42
CA GLY A 9 40.48 36.85 11.98
C GLY A 9 39.76 36.05 10.90
N ALA A 10 38.54 35.66 11.23
CA ALA A 10 37.42 35.45 10.34
C ALA A 10 37.45 34.21 9.42
N ASN A 11 36.85 33.13 9.94
CA ASN A 11 36.00 32.23 9.16
C ASN A 11 34.93 33.08 8.44
N GLN A 12 35.22 33.51 7.21
CA GLN A 12 34.24 34.07 6.30
C GLN A 12 33.80 32.95 5.37
N GLY A 13 32.51 32.62 5.44
CA GLY A 13 31.83 31.84 4.42
C GLY A 13 32.01 32.52 3.07
N THR A 14 33.00 32.08 2.31
CA THR A 14 33.13 32.41 0.90
C THR A 14 32.08 31.61 0.16
N GLY A 15 31.18 32.29 -0.55
CA GLY A 15 30.35 31.72 -1.61
C GLY A 15 31.21 31.24 -2.78
N MET A 16 32.08 30.27 -2.53
CA MET A 16 32.77 29.49 -3.55
C MET A 16 31.81 28.36 -3.93
N PRO A 17 31.52 28.13 -5.22
CA PRO A 17 30.75 26.96 -5.62
C PRO A 17 31.44 25.71 -5.05
N PRO A 18 30.67 24.73 -4.56
CA PRO A 18 31.22 23.50 -4.00
C PRO A 18 32.27 22.91 -4.96
N GLY A 19 33.42 22.50 -4.40
CA GLY A 19 34.48 21.91 -5.20
C GLY A 19 34.00 20.66 -5.96
N PRO A 20 34.65 20.28 -7.07
CA PRO A 20 34.21 19.18 -7.93
C PRO A 20 33.96 17.87 -7.17
N THR A 21 34.79 17.57 -6.17
CA THR A 21 34.66 16.38 -5.32
C THR A 21 33.41 16.40 -4.45
N GLN A 22 33.06 17.56 -3.89
CA GLN A 22 31.86 17.72 -3.07
C GLN A 22 30.58 17.62 -3.92
N MET A 23 30.61 18.19 -5.13
CA MET A 23 29.53 18.06 -6.11
C MET A 23 29.29 16.59 -6.50
N ILE A 24 30.36 15.81 -6.71
CA ILE A 24 30.26 14.37 -7.01
C ILE A 24 29.68 13.59 -5.83
N SER A 25 30.08 13.87 -4.59
CA SER A 25 29.53 13.18 -3.42
C SER A 25 28.05 13.52 -3.17
N ASP A 26 27.68 14.80 -3.34
CA ASP A 26 26.31 15.26 -3.11
C ASP A 26 25.35 14.71 -4.18
N THR A 27 25.80 14.66 -5.44
CA THR A 27 25.04 14.05 -6.54
C THR A 27 24.92 12.53 -6.37
N ALA A 28 25.97 11.85 -5.95
CA ALA A 28 25.93 10.41 -5.66
C ALA A 28 24.99 10.09 -4.48
N ALA A 29 24.98 10.92 -3.43
CA ALA A 29 24.03 10.79 -2.33
C ALA A 29 22.58 10.97 -2.82
N LEU A 30 22.30 12.03 -3.59
CA LEU A 30 20.99 12.28 -4.19
C LEU A 30 20.52 11.13 -5.10
N GLN A 31 21.41 10.57 -5.91
CA GLN A 31 21.11 9.40 -6.75
C GLN A 31 20.81 8.16 -5.91
N ASN A 32 21.61 7.89 -4.87
CA ASN A 32 21.40 6.74 -4.00
C ASN A 32 20.09 6.85 -3.22
N TYR A 33 19.78 8.02 -2.65
CA TYR A 33 18.49 8.25 -1.97
C TYR A 33 17.31 8.19 -2.95
N GLY A 34 17.44 8.78 -4.15
CA GLY A 34 16.39 8.76 -5.17
C GLY A 34 16.11 7.35 -5.71
N PHE A 35 17.15 6.57 -5.99
CA PHE A 35 17.01 5.20 -6.48
C PHE A 35 16.45 4.26 -5.41
N ASN A 36 16.89 4.38 -4.15
CA ASN A 36 16.35 3.59 -3.04
C ASN A 36 14.91 3.95 -2.71
N ALA A 37 14.53 5.23 -2.76
CA ALA A 37 13.15 5.65 -2.56
C ALA A 37 12.22 5.17 -3.69
N MET A 38 12.68 5.24 -4.95
CA MET A 38 11.90 4.79 -6.11
C MET A 38 11.75 3.26 -6.15
N SER A 39 12.82 2.52 -5.84
CA SER A 39 12.77 1.06 -5.76
C SER A 39 11.91 0.57 -4.58
N GLY A 40 12.03 1.18 -3.40
CA GLY A 40 11.19 0.86 -2.24
C GLY A 40 9.70 1.12 -2.49
N MET A 41 9.36 2.23 -3.17
CA MET A 41 7.99 2.53 -3.59
C MET A 41 7.46 1.49 -4.60
N SER A 42 8.30 1.03 -5.54
CA SER A 42 7.90 0.02 -6.52
C SER A 42 7.60 -1.35 -5.89
N VAL A 43 8.35 -1.74 -4.86
CA VAL A 43 8.13 -3.02 -4.15
C VAL A 43 6.85 -2.97 -3.33
N ALA A 44 6.64 -1.92 -2.53
CA ALA A 44 5.43 -1.78 -1.71
C ALA A 44 4.14 -1.75 -2.53
N TRP A 45 4.19 -1.14 -3.73
CA TRP A 45 3.05 -1.15 -4.65
C TRP A 45 2.75 -2.56 -5.20
N VAL A 46 3.78 -3.32 -5.61
CA VAL A 46 3.59 -4.70 -6.09
C VAL A 46 3.04 -5.60 -4.98
N GLU A 47 3.55 -5.47 -3.75
CA GLU A 47 3.08 -6.22 -2.60
C GLU A 47 1.60 -5.92 -2.30
N ALA A 48 1.22 -4.64 -2.21
CA ALA A 48 -0.16 -4.24 -1.97
C ALA A 48 -1.12 -4.71 -3.09
N LEU A 49 -0.67 -4.67 -4.35
CA LEU A 49 -1.44 -5.18 -5.48
C LEU A 49 -1.61 -6.71 -5.40
N SER A 50 -0.54 -7.42 -5.03
CA SER A 50 -0.57 -8.87 -4.86
C SER A 50 -1.50 -9.30 -3.73
N GLU A 51 -1.48 -8.58 -2.61
CA GLU A 51 -2.35 -8.83 -1.47
C GLU A 51 -3.82 -8.63 -1.84
N MET A 52 -4.15 -7.52 -2.50
CA MET A 52 -5.50 -7.28 -3.02
C MET A 52 -5.95 -8.38 -3.99
N GLY A 53 -5.08 -8.81 -4.91
CA GLY A 53 -5.39 -9.90 -5.84
C GLY A 53 -5.64 -11.23 -5.12
N SER A 54 -4.84 -11.54 -4.10
CA SER A 54 -5.02 -12.73 -3.26
C SER A 54 -6.35 -12.71 -2.51
N GLU A 55 -6.75 -11.55 -2.00
CA GLU A 55 -8.01 -11.41 -1.29
C GLU A 55 -9.20 -11.68 -2.22
N VAL A 56 -9.22 -11.07 -3.42
CA VAL A 56 -10.30 -11.28 -4.40
C VAL A 56 -10.44 -12.77 -4.76
N LEU A 57 -9.32 -13.47 -4.96
CA LEU A 57 -9.34 -14.90 -5.25
C LEU A 57 -9.87 -15.72 -4.06
N SER A 58 -9.49 -15.35 -2.83
CA SER A 58 -9.97 -16.01 -1.61
C SER A 58 -11.47 -15.83 -1.45
N PHE A 59 -11.98 -14.61 -1.65
CA PHE A 59 -13.41 -14.31 -1.63
C PHE A 59 -14.19 -15.13 -2.66
N VAL A 60 -13.69 -15.23 -3.89
CA VAL A 60 -14.33 -16.06 -4.93
C VAL A 60 -14.36 -17.54 -4.52
N ALA A 61 -13.27 -18.07 -3.97
CA ALA A 61 -13.21 -19.44 -3.51
C ALA A 61 -14.23 -19.71 -2.38
N ASP A 62 -14.35 -18.80 -1.42
CA ASP A 62 -15.33 -18.89 -0.35
C ASP A 62 -16.76 -18.84 -0.88
N ARG A 63 -17.04 -18.00 -1.88
CA ARG A 63 -18.38 -17.90 -2.45
C ARG A 63 -18.79 -19.14 -3.23
N ILE A 64 -17.85 -19.77 -3.94
CA ILE A 64 -18.05 -21.08 -4.59
C ILE A 64 -18.33 -22.16 -3.54
N LYS A 65 -17.62 -22.16 -2.41
CA LYS A 65 -17.86 -23.11 -1.33
C LYS A 65 -19.28 -22.97 -0.77
N GLU A 66 -19.76 -21.74 -0.58
CA GLU A 66 -21.14 -21.50 -0.14
C GLU A 66 -22.19 -21.92 -1.18
N ASP A 67 -21.91 -21.74 -2.48
CA ASP A 67 -22.78 -22.25 -3.55
C ASP A 67 -22.90 -23.78 -3.51
N VAL A 68 -21.78 -24.47 -3.37
CA VAL A 68 -21.75 -25.94 -3.29
C VAL A 68 -22.47 -26.43 -2.03
N ARG A 69 -22.23 -25.79 -0.88
CA ARG A 69 -22.93 -26.10 0.37
C ARG A 69 -24.44 -25.92 0.21
N THR A 70 -24.86 -24.82 -0.40
CA THR A 70 -26.28 -24.52 -0.59
C THR A 70 -26.95 -25.53 -1.52
N GLN A 71 -26.32 -25.84 -2.65
CA GLN A 71 -26.80 -26.88 -3.57
C GLN A 71 -26.90 -28.25 -2.91
N HIS A 72 -25.89 -28.62 -2.11
CA HIS A 72 -25.93 -29.87 -1.35
C HIS A 72 -27.14 -29.91 -0.40
N ARG A 73 -27.39 -28.83 0.36
CA ARG A 73 -28.56 -28.75 1.25
C ARG A 73 -29.88 -28.84 0.48
N MET A 74 -29.99 -28.12 -0.64
CA MET A 74 -31.21 -28.15 -1.48
C MET A 74 -31.49 -29.54 -2.06
N LEU A 75 -30.46 -30.30 -2.47
CA LEU A 75 -30.61 -31.66 -3.00
C LEU A 75 -31.10 -32.67 -1.94
N HIS A 76 -30.83 -32.42 -0.67
CA HIS A 76 -31.27 -33.28 0.44
C HIS A 76 -32.55 -32.79 1.12
N CYS A 77 -33.04 -31.61 0.74
CA CYS A 77 -34.25 -31.02 1.27
C CYS A 77 -35.49 -31.71 0.69
N ASN A 78 -36.42 -32.12 1.55
CA ASN A 78 -37.68 -32.76 1.14
C ASN A 78 -38.90 -31.92 1.51
N ASP A 79 -38.70 -30.72 2.06
CA ASP A 79 -39.75 -29.81 2.53
C ASP A 79 -39.63 -28.43 1.87
N MET A 80 -40.77 -27.87 1.44
CA MET A 80 -40.77 -26.57 0.75
C MET A 80 -40.51 -25.39 1.69
N GLY A 81 -40.83 -25.50 2.98
CA GLY A 81 -40.49 -24.50 3.98
C GLY A 81 -38.99 -24.47 4.24
N GLU A 82 -38.38 -25.64 4.43
CA GLU A 82 -36.92 -25.78 4.57
C GLU A 82 -36.17 -25.24 3.33
N LEU A 83 -36.70 -25.46 2.12
CA LEU A 83 -36.12 -24.89 0.90
C LEU A 83 -36.13 -23.35 0.90
N GLN A 84 -37.21 -22.73 1.39
CA GLN A 84 -37.31 -21.27 1.51
C GLN A 84 -36.27 -20.73 2.51
N GLU A 85 -36.09 -21.41 3.64
CA GLU A 85 -35.10 -21.05 4.65
C GLU A 85 -33.67 -21.13 4.10
N ILE A 86 -33.32 -22.21 3.40
CA ILE A 86 -32.02 -22.39 2.75
C ILE A 86 -31.73 -21.25 1.76
N GLN A 87 -32.71 -20.86 0.94
CA GLN A 87 -32.54 -19.76 -0.01
C GLN A 87 -32.40 -18.39 0.69
N SER A 88 -33.19 -18.16 1.75
CA SER A 88 -33.11 -16.91 2.51
C SER A 88 -31.74 -16.76 3.18
N GLU A 89 -31.26 -17.81 3.84
CA GLU A 89 -29.94 -17.84 4.47
C GLU A 89 -28.83 -17.62 3.44
N PHE A 90 -28.92 -18.23 2.26
CA PHE A 90 -27.95 -18.05 1.19
C PHE A 90 -27.85 -16.58 0.72
N VAL A 91 -28.99 -15.92 0.52
CA VAL A 91 -29.02 -14.51 0.11
C VAL A 91 -28.49 -13.59 1.21
N GLN A 92 -28.92 -13.81 2.46
CA GLN A 92 -28.45 -13.02 3.60
C GLN A 92 -26.94 -13.15 3.79
N THR A 93 -26.42 -14.38 3.69
CA THR A 93 -24.99 -14.68 3.76
C THR A 93 -24.23 -13.97 2.64
N ALA A 94 -24.72 -14.04 1.41
CA ALA A 94 -24.09 -13.37 0.28
C ALA A 94 -24.02 -11.85 0.49
N ILE A 95 -25.11 -11.22 0.93
CA ILE A 95 -25.16 -9.78 1.21
C ILE A 95 -24.10 -9.38 2.23
N GLU A 96 -24.01 -10.12 3.34
CA GLU A 96 -23.04 -9.80 4.40
C GLU A 96 -21.60 -10.01 3.92
N GLN A 97 -21.33 -11.12 3.22
CA GLN A 97 -20.01 -11.39 2.67
C GLN A 97 -19.56 -10.30 1.68
N TYR A 98 -20.42 -9.89 0.73
CA TYR A 98 -20.09 -8.81 -0.20
C TYR A 98 -19.86 -7.48 0.51
N ARG A 99 -20.65 -7.18 1.55
CA ARG A 99 -20.48 -5.95 2.33
C ARG A 99 -19.13 -5.91 3.05
N VAL A 100 -18.77 -7.01 3.72
CA VAL A 100 -17.48 -7.15 4.42
C VAL A 100 -16.34 -7.05 3.42
N GLU A 101 -16.41 -7.82 2.32
CA GLU A 101 -15.37 -7.84 1.29
C GLU A 101 -15.17 -6.47 0.65
N THR A 102 -16.26 -5.76 0.35
CA THR A 102 -16.20 -4.39 -0.19
C THR A 102 -15.50 -3.44 0.78
N GLY A 103 -15.77 -3.56 2.09
CA GLY A 103 -15.07 -2.78 3.11
C GLY A 103 -13.56 -3.04 3.08
N LYS A 104 -13.17 -4.31 3.02
CA LYS A 104 -11.77 -4.74 2.95
C LYS A 104 -11.06 -4.25 1.68
N LEU A 105 -11.72 -4.33 0.53
CA LEU A 105 -11.21 -3.80 -0.74
C LEU A 105 -11.02 -2.28 -0.73
N VAL A 106 -11.91 -1.54 -0.07
CA VAL A 106 -11.73 -0.08 0.11
C VAL A 106 -10.52 0.23 0.97
N GLU A 107 -10.27 -0.54 2.03
CA GLU A 107 -9.09 -0.40 2.89
C GLU A 107 -7.81 -0.71 2.10
N MET A 108 -7.72 -1.86 1.45
CA MET A 108 -6.58 -2.24 0.61
C MET A 108 -6.33 -1.25 -0.55
N SER A 109 -7.40 -0.66 -1.11
CA SER A 109 -7.26 0.37 -2.15
C SER A 109 -6.59 1.65 -1.63
N ARG A 110 -6.86 2.03 -0.37
CA ARG A 110 -6.19 3.18 0.26
C ARG A 110 -4.71 2.91 0.46
N ASP A 111 -4.37 1.70 0.86
CA ASP A 111 -2.98 1.27 1.03
C ASP A 111 -2.22 1.26 -0.30
N LEU A 112 -2.87 0.79 -1.37
CA LEU A 112 -2.33 0.85 -2.73
C LEU A 112 -2.06 2.30 -3.19
N VAL A 113 -2.98 3.23 -2.91
CA VAL A 113 -2.80 4.66 -3.24
C VAL A 113 -1.68 5.29 -2.39
N ALA A 114 -1.56 4.92 -1.12
CA ALA A 114 -0.46 5.38 -0.26
C ALA A 114 0.90 4.86 -0.78
N ALA A 115 0.96 3.60 -1.22
CA ALA A 115 2.17 2.98 -1.76
C ALA A 115 2.65 3.59 -3.08
N THR A 116 1.78 4.25 -3.86
CA THR A 116 2.14 4.93 -5.13
C THR A 116 2.63 6.38 -4.96
N GLY A 117 2.75 6.88 -3.73
CA GLY A 117 3.23 8.24 -3.44
C GLY A 117 2.14 9.32 -3.40
N GLY A 118 0.86 8.94 -3.36
CA GLY A 118 -0.30 9.84 -3.28
C GLY A 118 -0.62 10.41 -1.89
N GLY A 119 0.33 10.40 -0.95
CA GLY A 119 0.14 10.88 0.42
C GLY A 119 0.57 12.33 0.60
N ASN A 120 -0.38 13.27 0.48
CA ASN A 120 -0.23 14.65 0.95
C ASN A 120 0.21 14.66 2.43
N LYS A 121 1.43 15.10 2.72
CA LYS A 121 1.86 15.46 4.08
C LYS A 121 1.22 16.79 4.47
N GLY A 122 -0.01 16.72 4.96
CA GLY A 122 -0.63 17.79 5.74
C GLY A 122 -0.42 17.55 7.23
N ASN A 123 0.72 18.03 7.77
CA ASN A 123 0.88 18.69 9.07
C ASN A 123 2.36 19.05 9.29
#